data_AF-A0A0D1Y4N8-F1
#
_entry.id   AF-A0A0D1Y4N8-F1
#
_cell.length_a   1.000
_cell.length_b   1.000
_cell.length_c   1.000
_cell.angle_alpha   90.00
_cell.angle_beta   90.00
_cell.angle_gamma   90.00
#
_symmetry.space_group_name_H-M   'P 1'
#
loop_
_entity.id
_entity.type
_entity.pdbx_description
1 polymer ?
#
loop_
_entity_poly.entity_id
_entity_poly.type
_entity_poly.pdbx_seq_one_letter_code
_entity_poly.pdbx_strand_id
1 'polypeptide(L)'
;MPRPREKSPRRPKLSARQMRMLIDRYRIDFRGPLSPSQWPEGHPEIFNRVRQIRLIEFDEYRPDETTDRGFSASQLKKCAYELFKVANTDRKKRANESDLRRSTEPLVFRRFREEMKWCQVPLKRNLSSHALT
;
A
#
# COMPACT_ATOMS: atom_id res chain seq x y z
N MET A 1 22.56 8.94 -30.16
CA MET A 1 22.31 7.49 -30.24
C MET A 1 21.59 7.01 -28.98
N PRO A 2 20.31 6.59 -29.04
CA PRO A 2 19.64 5.95 -27.91
C PRO A 2 20.13 4.51 -27.76
N ARG A 3 20.51 4.09 -26.55
CA ARG A 3 20.92 2.69 -26.27
C ARG A 3 19.68 1.78 -26.26
N PRO A 4 19.75 0.57 -26.86
CA PRO A 4 18.69 -0.43 -26.74
C PRO A 4 18.45 -0.79 -25.26
N ARG A 5 17.18 -0.87 -24.84
CA ARG A 5 16.81 -1.37 -23.51
C ARG A 5 17.20 -2.85 -23.42
N GLU A 6 18.16 -3.19 -22.57
CA GLU A 6 18.41 -4.57 -22.17
C GLU A 6 17.14 -5.12 -21.50
N LYS A 7 16.55 -6.14 -22.12
CA LYS A 7 15.43 -6.89 -21.55
C LYS A 7 16.02 -7.72 -20.41
N SER A 8 15.53 -7.54 -19.19
CA SER A 8 15.87 -8.43 -18.08
C SER A 8 15.61 -9.88 -18.52
N PRO A 9 16.50 -10.83 -18.16
CA PRO A 9 16.30 -12.22 -18.50
C PRO A 9 14.97 -12.66 -17.91
N ARG A 10 14.02 -13.00 -18.80
CA ARG A 10 12.71 -13.53 -18.39
C ARG A 10 13.00 -14.80 -17.62
N ARG A 11 12.75 -14.79 -16.31
CA ARG A 11 12.82 -16.01 -15.50
C ARG A 11 11.92 -17.05 -16.17
N PRO A 12 12.42 -18.26 -16.47
CA PRO A 12 11.62 -19.27 -17.14
C PRO A 12 10.39 -19.54 -16.28
N LYS A 13 9.21 -19.43 -16.90
CA LYS A 13 7.96 -19.78 -16.24
C LYS A 13 8.02 -21.27 -15.91
N LEU A 14 7.92 -21.60 -14.62
CA LEU A 14 7.86 -22.99 -14.17
C LEU A 14 6.62 -23.66 -14.76
N SER A 15 6.76 -24.93 -15.14
CA SER A 15 5.59 -25.73 -15.52
C SER A 15 4.72 -26.03 -14.30
N ALA A 16 3.45 -26.36 -14.51
CA ALA A 16 2.54 -26.76 -13.43
C ALA A 16 3.09 -27.93 -12.58
N ARG A 17 3.81 -28.86 -13.23
CA ARG A 17 4.47 -29.99 -12.55
C ARG A 17 5.63 -29.53 -11.67
N GLN A 18 6.47 -28.62 -12.15
CA GLN A 18 7.57 -28.06 -11.36
C GLN A 18 7.06 -27.25 -10.17
N MET A 19 5.97 -26.50 -10.33
CA MET A 19 5.31 -25.81 -9.23
C MET A 19 4.80 -26.80 -8.16
N ARG A 20 4.11 -27.89 -8.55
CA ARG A 20 3.64 -28.92 -7.59
C ARG A 20 4.80 -29.55 -6.81
N MET A 21 5.89 -29.90 -7.49
CA MET A 21 7.07 -30.44 -6.81
C MET A 21 7.68 -29.47 -5.80
N LEU A 22 7.65 -28.16 -6.07
CA LEU A 22 8.13 -27.16 -5.13
C LEU A 22 7.19 -27.01 -3.93
N ILE A 23 5.87 -27.03 -4.17
CA ILE A 23 4.84 -27.01 -3.12
C ILE A 23 5.05 -28.18 -2.15
N ASP A 24 5.22 -29.39 -2.69
CA ASP A 24 5.44 -30.61 -1.90
C ASP A 24 6.79 -30.55 -1.16
N ARG A 25 7.86 -30.17 -1.86
CA ARG A 25 9.23 -30.11 -1.30
C ARG A 25 9.33 -29.12 -0.15
N TYR A 26 8.68 -27.96 -0.26
CA TYR A 26 8.70 -26.92 0.77
C TYR A 26 7.53 -26.99 1.73
N ARG A 27 6.67 -28.03 1.63
CA ARG A 27 5.47 -28.21 2.46
C ARG A 27 4.60 -26.94 2.49
N ILE A 28 4.44 -26.29 1.34
CA ILE A 28 3.66 -25.06 1.21
C ILE A 28 2.18 -25.47 1.19
N ASP A 29 1.48 -25.25 2.29
CA ASP A 29 0.05 -25.52 2.39
C ASP A 29 -0.74 -24.20 2.27
N PHE A 30 -1.50 -24.06 1.19
CA PHE A 30 -2.39 -22.92 0.99
C PHE A 30 -3.75 -23.23 1.62
N ARG A 31 -3.84 -23.10 2.95
CA ARG A 31 -5.07 -23.40 3.72
C ARG A 31 -6.27 -22.48 3.44
N GLY A 32 -6.16 -21.58 2.47
CA GLY A 32 -7.17 -20.56 2.22
C GLY A 32 -7.38 -19.64 3.42
N PRO A 33 -8.36 -18.74 3.37
CA PRO A 33 -8.73 -17.91 4.50
C PRO A 33 -9.34 -18.77 5.62
N LEU A 34 -8.82 -18.63 6.84
CA LEU A 34 -9.37 -19.29 8.03
C LEU A 34 -10.78 -18.78 8.33
N SER A 35 -11.70 -19.70 8.67
CA SER A 35 -13.02 -19.33 9.18
C SER A 35 -12.90 -18.69 10.57
N PRO A 36 -13.86 -17.85 11.00
CA PRO A 36 -13.84 -17.26 12.33
C PRO A 36 -13.72 -18.28 13.47
N SER A 37 -14.24 -19.49 13.28
CA SER A 37 -14.12 -20.61 14.22
C SER A 37 -12.70 -21.19 14.33
N GLN A 38 -11.82 -20.88 13.39
CA GLN A 38 -10.43 -21.33 13.36
C GLN A 38 -9.46 -20.22 13.80
N TRP A 39 -9.97 -19.07 14.23
CA TRP A 39 -9.14 -17.97 14.67
C TRP A 39 -8.57 -18.23 16.07
N PRO A 40 -7.35 -17.75 16.35
CA PRO A 40 -6.80 -17.80 17.70
C PRO A 40 -7.73 -17.09 18.70
N GLU A 41 -8.03 -17.77 19.80
CA GLU A 41 -8.97 -17.30 20.85
C GLU A 41 -8.53 -15.98 21.52
N GLY A 42 -7.24 -15.63 21.44
CA GLY A 42 -6.70 -14.44 22.10
C GLY A 42 -7.18 -13.12 21.49
N HIS A 43 -7.55 -13.07 20.21
CA HIS A 43 -7.84 -11.80 19.51
C HIS A 43 -8.98 -11.84 18.47
N PRO A 44 -10.13 -12.52 18.73
CA PRO A 44 -11.20 -12.66 17.75
C PRO A 44 -11.75 -11.30 17.27
N GLU A 45 -11.75 -10.28 18.13
CA GLU A 45 -12.18 -8.93 17.76
C GLU A 45 -11.27 -8.26 16.71
N ILE A 46 -9.95 -8.47 16.80
CA ILE A 46 -8.98 -7.88 15.86
C ILE A 46 -9.18 -8.52 14.49
N PHE A 47 -9.27 -9.85 14.44
CA PHE A 47 -9.52 -10.58 13.21
C PHE A 47 -10.87 -10.21 12.58
N ASN A 48 -11.91 -9.99 13.40
CA ASN A 48 -13.20 -9.50 12.92
C ASN A 48 -13.09 -8.12 12.30
N ARG A 49 -12.37 -7.17 12.91
CA ARG A 49 -12.15 -5.83 12.35
C ARG A 49 -11.39 -5.89 11.02
N VAL A 50 -10.34 -6.70 10.92
CA VAL A 50 -9.59 -6.89 9.67
C VAL A 50 -10.49 -7.48 8.57
N ARG A 51 -11.36 -8.44 8.93
CA ARG A 51 -12.33 -9.00 7.99
C ARG A 51 -13.37 -7.97 7.55
N GLN A 52 -13.84 -7.12 8.45
CA GLN A 52 -14.76 -6.02 8.14
C GLN A 52 -14.12 -5.01 7.17
N ILE A 53 -12.84 -4.69 7.34
CA ILE A 53 -12.11 -3.81 6.39
C ILE A 53 -12.09 -4.40 4.98
N ARG A 54 -12.00 -5.74 4.86
CA ARG A 54 -12.03 -6.41 3.55
C ARG A 54 -13.39 -6.32 2.85
N LEU A 55 -14.47 -6.14 3.61
CA LEU A 55 -15.82 -5.99 3.05
C LEU A 55 -16.08 -4.58 2.50
N ILE A 56 -15.24 -3.61 2.86
CA ILE A 56 -15.31 -2.26 2.30
C ILE A 56 -14.81 -2.34 0.86
N GLU A 57 -15.75 -2.35 -0.09
CA GLU A 57 -15.44 -2.31 -1.51
C GLU A 57 -14.86 -0.95 -1.90
N PHE A 58 -14.08 -0.89 -2.98
CA PHE A 58 -13.48 0.36 -3.46
C PHE A 58 -14.54 1.46 -3.69
N ASP A 59 -15.74 1.07 -4.09
CA ASP A 59 -16.87 1.96 -4.34
C ASP A 59 -17.54 2.47 -3.05
N GLU A 60 -17.30 1.82 -1.90
CA GLU A 60 -17.74 2.27 -0.57
C GLU A 60 -16.79 3.27 0.08
N TYR A 61 -15.59 3.46 -0.49
CA TYR A 61 -14.77 4.64 -0.19
C TYR A 61 -15.46 5.86 -0.81
N ARG A 62 -16.53 6.34 -0.17
CA ARG A 62 -17.06 7.66 -0.49
C ARG A 62 -15.94 8.67 -0.23
N PRO A 63 -15.55 9.50 -1.21
CA PRO A 63 -14.90 10.75 -0.86
C PRO A 63 -15.90 11.47 0.04
N ASP A 64 -15.56 11.60 1.32
CA ASP A 64 -16.34 12.37 2.29
C ASP A 64 -16.61 13.74 1.63
N GLU A 65 -17.85 14.21 1.56
CA GLU A 65 -18.21 15.45 0.83
C GLU A 65 -17.51 16.68 1.42
N THR A 66 -16.94 16.56 2.63
CA THR A 66 -16.03 17.57 3.21
C THR A 66 -14.59 17.51 2.65
N THR A 67 -14.27 16.50 1.83
CA THR A 67 -13.00 16.26 1.11
C THR A 67 -12.94 17.00 -0.22
N ASP A 68 -13.94 17.82 -0.55
CA ASP A 68 -13.90 18.72 -1.70
C ASP A 68 -12.87 19.86 -1.56
N ARG A 69 -12.08 19.85 -0.47
CA ARG A 69 -10.78 20.54 -0.39
C ARG A 69 -9.63 19.73 -1.00
N GLY A 70 -9.94 18.75 -1.85
CA GLY A 70 -8.95 18.09 -2.70
C GLY A 70 -8.22 19.11 -3.57
N PHE A 71 -7.00 18.74 -3.98
CA PHE A 71 -6.21 19.55 -4.90
C PHE A 71 -7.07 20.00 -6.07
N SER A 72 -7.16 21.31 -6.30
CA SER A 72 -7.80 21.80 -7.50
C SER A 72 -7.07 21.26 -8.72
N ALA A 73 -7.77 21.12 -9.85
CA ALA A 73 -7.17 20.62 -11.09
C ALA A 73 -5.91 21.40 -11.49
N SER A 74 -5.81 22.70 -11.14
CA SER A 74 -4.62 23.52 -11.38
C SER A 74 -3.45 23.14 -10.46
N GLN A 75 -3.71 22.86 -9.18
CA GLN A 75 -2.68 22.40 -8.24
C GLN A 75 -2.17 20.99 -8.63
N LEU A 76 -3.06 20.11 -9.10
CA LEU A 76 -2.69 18.77 -9.60
C LEU A 76 -1.77 18.87 -10.83
N LYS A 77 -2.14 19.72 -11.80
CA LYS A 77 -1.31 19.99 -12.99
C LYS A 77 0.06 20.55 -12.61
N LYS A 78 0.11 21.48 -11.65
CA LYS A 78 1.37 22.03 -11.13
C LYS A 78 2.25 20.95 -10.51
N CYS A 79 1.68 20.09 -9.67
CA CYS A 79 2.43 18.99 -9.04
C CYS A 79 2.95 17.98 -10.07
N ALA A 80 2.12 17.61 -11.05
CA ALA A 80 2.53 16.71 -12.13
C ALA A 80 3.66 17.30 -12.97
N TYR A 81 3.59 18.60 -13.27
CA TYR A 81 4.63 19.31 -14.02
C TYR A 81 5.96 19.35 -13.26
N GLU A 82 5.94 19.66 -11.96
CA GLU A 82 7.15 19.66 -11.12
C GLU A 82 7.78 18.27 -11.03
N LEU A 83 6.96 17.23 -10.83
CA LEU A 83 7.44 15.85 -10.79
C LEU A 83 8.10 15.45 -12.13
N PHE A 84 7.47 15.82 -13.25
CA PHE A 84 8.02 15.59 -14.58
C PHE A 84 9.37 16.29 -14.77
N LYS A 85 9.47 17.56 -14.34
CA LYS A 85 10.70 18.35 -14.47
C LYS A 85 11.86 17.73 -13.69
N VAL A 86 11.61 17.32 -12.44
CA VAL A 86 12.61 16.66 -11.59
C VAL A 86 13.01 15.31 -12.18
N ALA A 87 12.05 14.45 -12.51
CA ALA A 87 12.32 13.14 -13.10
C ALA A 87 13.09 13.23 -14.43
N ASN A 88 12.77 14.23 -15.27
CA ASN A 88 13.48 14.46 -16.52
C ASN A 88 14.92 14.95 -16.30
N THR A 89 15.15 15.74 -15.25
CA THR A 89 16.50 16.16 -14.85
C THR A 89 17.33 14.97 -14.38
N ASP A 90 16.76 14.12 -13.54
CA ASP A 90 17.42 12.93 -13.01
C ASP A 90 17.71 11.90 -14.10
N ARG A 91 16.78 11.73 -15.04
CA ARG A 91 16.99 10.90 -16.24
C ARG A 91 18.17 11.41 -17.07
N LYS A 92 18.28 12.73 -17.30
CA LYS A 92 19.40 13.32 -18.05
C LYS A 92 20.74 13.12 -17.33
N LYS A 93 20.73 13.24 -16.00
CA LYS A 93 21.90 13.03 -15.14
C LYS A 93 22.26 11.55 -14.93
N ARG A 94 21.42 10.61 -15.40
CA ARG A 94 21.53 9.17 -15.10
C ARG A 94 21.63 8.91 -13.59
N ALA A 95 20.80 9.62 -12.82
CA ALA A 95 20.67 9.42 -11.39
C ALA A 95 20.38 7.95 -11.06
N ASN A 96 20.99 7.44 -9.99
CA ASN A 96 20.67 6.12 -9.50
C ASN A 96 19.32 6.13 -8.76
N GLU A 97 18.85 4.96 -8.31
CA GLU A 97 17.57 4.84 -7.62
C GLU A 97 17.50 5.71 -6.35
N SER A 98 18.58 5.76 -5.55
CA SER A 98 18.59 6.53 -4.31
C SER A 98 18.43 8.04 -4.55
N ASP A 99 19.07 8.56 -5.60
CA ASP A 99 18.96 9.97 -6.00
C ASP A 99 17.56 10.28 -6.53
N LEU A 100 16.99 9.37 -7.34
CA LEU A 100 15.64 9.49 -7.87
C LEU A 100 14.60 9.46 -6.75
N ARG A 101 14.75 8.58 -5.77
CA ARG A 101 13.86 8.53 -4.60
C ARG A 101 13.96 9.82 -3.80
N ARG A 102 15.18 10.27 -3.50
CA ARG A 102 15.41 11.51 -2.74
C ARG A 102 14.78 12.73 -3.41
N SER A 103 14.79 12.81 -4.74
CA SER A 103 14.26 13.96 -5.48
C SER A 103 12.75 13.88 -5.74
N THR A 104 12.19 12.70 -6.00
CA THR A 104 10.79 12.53 -6.42
C THR A 104 9.83 12.16 -5.29
N GLU A 105 10.26 11.36 -4.30
CA GLU A 105 9.40 10.92 -3.21
C GLU A 105 8.79 12.07 -2.40
N PRO A 106 9.51 13.16 -2.06
CA PRO A 106 8.90 14.28 -1.34
C PRO A 106 7.72 14.91 -2.09
N LEU A 107 7.78 14.97 -3.42
CA LEU A 107 6.72 15.53 -4.26
C LEU A 107 5.48 14.62 -4.28
N VAL A 108 5.70 13.30 -4.31
CA VAL A 108 4.63 12.30 -4.28
C VAL A 108 3.99 12.21 -2.90
N PHE A 109 4.80 12.18 -1.83
CA PHE A 109 4.29 12.07 -0.47
C PHE A 109 3.65 13.35 0.05
N ARG A 110 4.03 14.53 -0.45
CA ARG A 110 3.31 15.77 -0.16
C ARG A 110 1.84 15.64 -0.55
N ARG A 111 1.55 15.14 -1.76
CA ARG A 111 0.19 14.85 -2.22
C ARG A 111 -0.52 13.86 -1.31
N PHE A 112 0.14 12.73 -1.03
CA PHE A 112 -0.43 11.68 -0.19
C PHE A 112 -0.79 12.17 1.22
N ARG A 113 0.04 13.04 1.81
CA ARG A 113 -0.15 13.60 3.15
C ARG A 113 -1.31 14.61 3.21
N GLU A 114 -1.60 15.28 2.10
CA GLU A 114 -2.68 16.25 1.99
C GLU A 114 -4.03 15.59 1.63
N GLU A 115 -4.01 14.47 0.90
CA GLU A 115 -5.21 13.68 0.56
C GLU A 115 -5.63 12.74 1.70
N MET A 116 -4.70 12.26 2.52
CA MET A 116 -5.00 11.33 3.62
C MET A 116 -5.14 12.05 4.96
N LYS A 117 -6.38 12.14 5.48
CA LYS A 117 -6.58 12.27 6.92
C LYS A 117 -6.26 10.93 7.56
N TRP A 118 -5.16 10.85 8.29
CA TRP A 118 -4.92 9.71 9.17
C TRP A 118 -6.08 9.65 10.15
N CYS A 119 -6.81 8.53 10.17
CA CYS A 119 -7.78 8.27 11.22
C CYS A 119 -7.02 8.36 12.55
N GLN A 120 -7.15 9.49 13.24
CA GLN A 120 -6.89 9.55 14.67
C GLN A 120 -8.01 8.75 15.30
N VAL A 121 -7.88 7.42 15.31
CA VAL A 121 -8.77 6.58 16.09
C VAL A 121 -8.52 6.99 17.53
N PRO A 122 -9.47 7.61 18.25
CA PRO A 122 -9.28 7.86 19.66
C PRO A 122 -9.10 6.49 20.30
N LEU A 123 -7.91 6.25 20.85
CA LEU A 123 -7.69 5.17 21.80
C LEU A 123 -8.63 5.46 22.97
N LYS A 124 -9.84 4.90 22.94
CA LYS A 124 -10.69 4.80 24.12
C LYS A 124 -9.91 3.95 25.11
N ARG A 125 -9.11 4.61 25.95
CA ARG A 125 -8.55 4.00 27.15
C ARG A 125 -9.74 3.69 28.04
N ASN A 126 -10.21 2.45 27.97
CA ASN A 126 -11.07 1.90 29.02
C ASN A 126 -10.18 1.79 30.27
N LEU A 127 -10.07 2.89 31.01
CA LEU A 127 -9.58 2.85 32.38
C LEU A 127 -10.72 2.23 33.19
N SER A 128 -10.70 0.91 33.31
CA SER A 128 -11.48 0.19 34.31
C SER A 128 -10.99 0.63 35.68
N SER A 129 -11.68 1.58 36.29
CA SER A 129 -11.57 1.88 37.70
C SER A 129 -12.16 0.73 38.51
N HIS A 130 -11.40 -0.36 38.65
CA HIS A 130 -11.53 -1.25 39.80
C HIS A 130 -10.72 -0.63 40.93
N ALA A 131 -11.35 0.28 41.68
CA ALA A 131 -10.94 0.58 43.03
C ALA A 131 -11.86 -0.21 43.96
N LEU A 132 -11.24 -1.17 44.62
CA LEU A 132 -11.78 -2.02 45.67
C LEU A 132 -12.46 -1.18 46.76
N THR A 133 -13.63 -1.59 47.20
CA THR A 133 -14.09 -1.38 48.58
C THR A 133 -14.79 -2.65 49.04
#